data_AF-A0A1H4FLS2-F1
#
_entry.id   AF-A0A1H4FLS2-F1
#
_cell.length_a   1.000
_cell.length_b   1.000
_cell.length_c   1.000
_cell.angle_alpha   90.00
_cell.angle_beta   90.00
_cell.angle_gamma   90.00
#
_symmetry.space_group_name_H-M   'P 1'
#
loop_
_entity.id
_entity.type
_entity.pdbx_description
1 polymer ?
#
loop_
_entity_poly.entity_id
_entity_poly.type
_entity_poly.pdbx_seq_one_letter_code
_entity_poly.pdbx_strand_id
1 'polypeptide(L)'
;MRVLAYYIPILAINMRVLALYIYSYYNVFEVIEMKYMFSYDIISELAKRTKEYRLAYPLTQQELADRAGISLRSIQKFEKGLDVQLDIFIKIIMALDLADNFDALLPDMSNRPSAYLAKQKGTVRKRVRKKKVQPGNRTFKWGDE
;
A
#
# COMPACT_ATOMS: atom_id res chain seq x y z
N MET A 1 39.60 36.75 -11.77
CA MET A 1 39.10 35.79 -12.78
C MET A 1 39.49 34.33 -12.56
N ARG A 2 40.49 33.98 -11.72
CA ARG A 2 40.91 32.56 -11.52
C ARG A 2 40.02 31.72 -10.60
N VAL A 3 39.28 32.35 -9.69
CA VAL A 3 38.46 31.65 -8.69
C VAL A 3 37.24 30.97 -9.34
N LEU A 4 36.58 31.63 -10.29
CA LEU A 4 35.41 31.09 -11.00
C LEU A 4 35.73 29.82 -11.80
N ALA A 5 36.96 29.69 -12.31
CA ALA A 5 37.40 28.52 -13.06
C ALA A 5 37.41 27.22 -12.22
N TYR A 6 37.52 27.34 -10.89
CA TYR A 6 37.49 26.19 -9.98
C TYR A 6 36.07 25.77 -9.59
N TYR A 7 35.13 26.71 -9.51
CA TYR A 7 33.75 26.43 -9.08
C TYR A 7 32.87 25.84 -10.20
N ILE A 8 33.12 26.19 -11.47
CA ILE A 8 32.36 25.67 -12.61
C ILE A 8 32.44 24.13 -12.73
N PRO A 9 33.62 23.47 -12.67
CA PRO A 9 33.68 22.00 -12.75
C PRO A 9 33.06 21.32 -11.54
N ILE A 10 33.18 21.91 -10.34
CA ILE A 10 32.56 21.38 -9.11
C ILE A 10 31.03 21.46 -9.22
N LEU A 11 30.51 22.59 -9.70
CA LEU A 11 29.07 22.77 -9.92
C LEU A 11 28.55 21.79 -10.98
N ALA A 12 29.31 21.57 -12.06
CA ALA A 12 28.95 20.61 -13.11
C ALA A 12 28.95 19.16 -12.60
N ILE A 13 29.93 18.77 -11.78
CA ILE A 13 29.97 17.45 -11.13
C ILE A 13 28.78 17.29 -10.17
N ASN A 14 28.53 18.29 -9.31
CA ASN A 14 27.40 18.26 -8.38
C ASN A 14 26.05 18.19 -9.12
N MET A 15 25.89 18.92 -10.22
CA MET A 15 24.70 18.85 -11.07
C MET A 15 24.54 17.49 -11.76
N ARG A 16 25.64 16.85 -12.20
CA ARG A 16 25.61 15.52 -12.79
C ARG A 16 25.29 14.43 -11.77
N VAL A 17 25.85 14.53 -10.57
CA VAL A 17 25.53 13.62 -9.44
C VAL A 17 24.08 13.80 -9.01
N LEU A 18 23.61 15.05 -8.89
CA LEU A 18 22.20 15.33 -8.62
C LEU A 18 21.30 14.77 -9.72
N ALA A 19 21.64 14.95 -11.00
CA ALA A 19 20.87 14.39 -12.10
C ALA A 19 20.80 12.86 -12.04
N LEU A 20 21.90 12.17 -11.72
CA LEU A 20 21.92 10.72 -11.54
C LEU A 20 21.09 10.27 -10.33
N TYR A 21 21.16 11.01 -9.22
CA TYR A 21 20.39 10.72 -8.02
C TYR A 21 18.88 10.91 -8.26
N ILE A 22 18.52 11.98 -8.96
CA ILE A 22 17.15 12.27 -9.39
C ILE A 22 16.65 11.17 -10.35
N TYR A 23 17.45 10.77 -11.34
CA TYR A 23 17.07 9.73 -12.29
C TYR A 23 16.92 8.36 -11.63
N SER A 24 17.82 8.01 -10.71
CA SER A 24 17.72 6.79 -9.90
C SER A 24 16.47 6.82 -9.02
N TYR A 25 16.15 7.96 -8.41
CA TYR A 25 14.96 8.12 -7.58
C TYR A 25 13.68 7.97 -8.41
N TYR A 26 13.60 8.63 -9.57
CA TYR A 26 12.44 8.50 -10.46
C TYR A 26 12.31 7.10 -11.04
N ASN A 27 13.41 6.42 -11.38
CA ASN A 27 13.37 5.05 -11.90
C ASN A 27 12.86 4.05 -10.84
N VAL A 28 13.34 4.14 -9.60
CA VAL A 28 12.85 3.31 -8.48
C VAL A 28 11.38 3.65 -8.15
N PHE A 29 11.00 4.92 -8.22
CA PHE A 29 9.63 5.37 -7.99
C PHE A 29 8.65 4.90 -9.09
N GLU A 30 9.06 4.96 -10.36
CA GLU A 30 8.28 4.52 -11.52
C GLU A 30 8.07 2.98 -11.53
N VAL A 31 9.07 2.21 -11.09
CA VAL A 31 8.97 0.75 -10.95
C VAL A 31 7.99 0.33 -9.84
N ILE A 32 7.89 1.12 -8.76
CA ILE A 32 6.95 0.85 -7.66
C ILE A 32 5.52 1.27 -8.03
N GLU A 33 5.34 2.42 -8.68
CA GLU A 33 4.04 2.88 -9.22
C GLU A 33 3.51 1.90 -10.28
N MET A 34 4.35 1.43 -11.22
CA MET A 34 3.94 0.47 -12.25
C MET A 34 3.55 -0.92 -11.73
N LYS A 35 3.96 -1.28 -10.51
CA LYS A 35 3.69 -2.62 -9.94
C LYS A 35 2.21 -2.84 -9.63
N TYR A 36 1.44 -1.77 -9.40
CA TYR A 36 0.04 -1.83 -9.00
C TYR A 36 -0.78 -0.77 -9.73
N MET A 37 -0.78 -0.82 -11.07
CA MET A 37 -1.48 0.15 -11.91
C MET A 37 -3.00 0.00 -11.85
N PHE A 38 -3.51 -1.23 -11.70
CA PHE A 38 -4.94 -1.49 -11.55
C PHE A 38 -5.25 -2.56 -10.50
N SER A 39 -6.48 -2.51 -9.95
CA SER A 39 -6.96 -3.52 -8.99
C SER A 39 -6.88 -4.95 -9.53
N TYR A 40 -7.05 -5.10 -10.84
CA TYR A 40 -6.92 -6.38 -11.53
C TYR A 40 -5.52 -6.99 -11.40
N ASP A 41 -4.47 -6.18 -11.54
CA ASP A 41 -3.08 -6.64 -11.45
C ASP A 41 -2.78 -7.16 -10.05
N ILE A 42 -3.27 -6.46 -9.02
CA ILE A 42 -3.18 -6.86 -7.61
C ILE A 42 -3.86 -8.23 -7.40
N ILE A 43 -5.09 -8.40 -7.91
CA ILE A 43 -5.84 -9.66 -7.76
C ILE A 43 -5.09 -10.81 -8.44
N SER A 44 -4.55 -10.58 -9.63
CA SER A 44 -3.78 -11.60 -10.36
C SER A 44 -2.51 -12.02 -9.62
N GLU A 45 -1.81 -11.06 -9.00
CA GLU A 45 -0.60 -11.34 -8.22
C GLU A 45 -0.94 -12.10 -6.93
N LEU A 46 -1.99 -11.69 -6.22
CA LEU A 46 -2.47 -12.39 -5.02
C LEU A 46 -2.90 -13.81 -5.34
N ALA A 47 -3.64 -14.02 -6.44
CA ALA A 47 -4.03 -15.35 -6.91
C ALA A 47 -2.83 -16.25 -7.19
N LYS A 48 -1.81 -15.72 -7.88
CA LYS A 48 -0.57 -16.45 -8.18
C LYS A 48 0.15 -16.85 -6.89
N ARG A 49 0.37 -15.92 -5.96
CA ARG A 49 1.05 -16.21 -4.69
C ARG A 49 0.26 -17.22 -3.86
N THR A 50 -1.06 -17.10 -3.82
CA THR A 50 -1.91 -18.05 -3.08
C THR A 50 -1.79 -19.46 -3.65
N LYS A 51 -1.72 -19.60 -4.97
CA LYS A 51 -1.46 -20.88 -5.64
C LYS A 51 -0.10 -21.46 -5.25
N GLU A 52 0.94 -20.62 -5.17
CA GLU A 52 2.28 -21.03 -4.72
C GLU A 52 2.23 -21.57 -3.28
N TYR A 53 1.55 -20.87 -2.37
CA TYR A 53 1.34 -21.37 -1.00
C TYR A 53 0.58 -22.69 -0.97
N ARG A 54 -0.50 -22.83 -1.74
CA ARG A 54 -1.26 -24.09 -1.82
C ARG A 54 -0.35 -25.26 -2.25
N LEU A 55 0.50 -25.04 -3.26
CA LEU A 55 1.44 -26.04 -3.75
C LEU A 55 2.56 -26.34 -2.75
N ALA A 56 2.96 -25.36 -1.92
CA ALA A 56 3.93 -25.55 -0.85
C ALA A 56 3.37 -26.35 0.33
N TYR A 57 2.05 -26.30 0.56
CA TYR A 57 1.31 -27.11 1.56
C TYR A 57 0.78 -28.46 1.02
N PRO A 58 1.42 -29.00 -0.03
CA PRO A 58 0.88 -29.98 -1.00
C PRO A 58 -0.65 -30.21 -1.03
N LEU A 59 -1.46 -29.15 -1.16
CA LEU A 59 -2.92 -29.28 -1.24
C LEU A 59 -3.43 -29.30 -2.68
N THR A 60 -4.41 -30.15 -2.96
CA THR A 60 -5.23 -30.05 -4.16
C THR A 60 -6.18 -28.85 -4.08
N GLN A 61 -6.72 -28.41 -5.22
CA GLN A 61 -7.74 -27.35 -5.23
C GLN A 61 -9.01 -27.77 -4.47
N GLN A 62 -9.35 -29.07 -4.52
CA GLN A 62 -10.50 -29.61 -3.82
C GLN A 62 -10.27 -29.60 -2.30
N GLU A 63 -9.12 -30.09 -1.84
CA GLU A 63 -8.78 -30.08 -0.41
C GLU A 63 -8.72 -28.65 0.15
N LEU A 64 -8.19 -27.69 -0.60
CA LEU A 64 -8.22 -26.29 -0.19
C LEU A 64 -9.65 -25.75 -0.11
N ALA A 65 -10.50 -26.10 -1.08
CA ALA A 65 -11.91 -25.69 -1.09
C ALA A 65 -12.66 -26.25 0.13
N ASP A 66 -12.42 -27.53 0.45
CA ASP A 66 -13.04 -28.22 1.59
C ASP A 66 -12.58 -27.61 2.92
N ARG A 67 -11.27 -27.33 3.06
CA ARG A 67 -10.70 -26.64 4.23
C ARG A 67 -11.24 -25.23 4.41
N ALA A 68 -11.40 -24.48 3.32
CA ALA A 68 -11.93 -23.12 3.34
C ALA A 68 -13.47 -23.07 3.42
N GLY A 69 -14.16 -24.21 3.30
CA GLY A 69 -15.63 -24.27 3.30
C GLY A 69 -16.26 -23.53 2.12
N ILE A 70 -15.63 -23.54 0.95
CA ILE A 70 -16.10 -22.86 -0.27
C ILE A 70 -16.17 -23.81 -1.45
N SER A 71 -16.84 -23.41 -2.52
CA SER A 71 -16.93 -24.23 -3.73
C SER A 71 -15.58 -24.35 -4.45
N LEU A 72 -15.30 -25.52 -5.03
CA LEU A 72 -14.14 -25.73 -5.91
C LEU A 72 -14.06 -24.68 -7.03
N ARG A 73 -15.22 -24.30 -7.58
CA ARG A 73 -15.33 -23.28 -8.63
C ARG A 73 -14.79 -21.92 -8.17
N SER A 74 -14.95 -21.57 -6.90
CA SER A 74 -14.43 -20.32 -6.33
C SER A 74 -12.90 -20.33 -6.28
N ILE A 75 -12.29 -21.43 -5.83
CA ILE A 75 -10.82 -21.61 -5.87
C ILE A 75 -10.30 -21.51 -7.31
N GLN A 76 -10.93 -22.22 -8.25
CA GLN A 76 -10.51 -22.23 -9.65
C GLN A 76 -10.62 -20.85 -10.31
N LYS A 77 -11.66 -20.08 -10.00
CA LYS A 77 -11.80 -18.70 -10.49
C LYS A 77 -10.70 -17.82 -9.91
N PHE A 78 -10.51 -17.90 -8.59
CA PHE A 78 -9.51 -17.09 -7.91
C PHE A 78 -8.11 -17.38 -8.45
N GLU A 79 -7.67 -18.64 -8.54
CA GLU A 79 -6.35 -18.99 -9.07
C GLU A 79 -6.13 -18.62 -10.55
N LYS A 80 -7.20 -18.33 -11.30
CA LYS A 80 -7.13 -17.79 -12.67
C LYS A 80 -7.00 -16.27 -12.72
N GLY A 81 -6.95 -15.60 -11.56
CA GLY A 81 -6.91 -14.13 -11.47
C GLY A 81 -8.27 -13.46 -11.72
N LEU A 82 -9.36 -14.22 -11.67
CA LEU A 82 -10.71 -13.65 -11.77
C LEU A 82 -11.13 -13.06 -10.42
N ASP A 83 -11.91 -11.99 -10.50
CA ASP A 83 -12.45 -11.33 -9.31
C ASP A 83 -13.35 -12.28 -8.50
N VAL A 84 -13.19 -12.21 -7.18
CA VAL A 84 -13.96 -12.98 -6.20
C VAL A 84 -14.31 -12.08 -5.03
N GLN A 85 -15.38 -12.41 -4.33
CA GLN A 85 -15.76 -11.68 -3.13
C GLN A 85 -14.63 -11.73 -2.09
N LEU A 86 -14.40 -10.61 -1.41
CA LEU A 86 -13.36 -10.51 -0.38
C LEU A 86 -13.50 -11.58 0.72
N ASP A 87 -14.73 -11.96 1.10
CA ASP A 87 -15.00 -13.06 2.04
C ASP A 87 -14.37 -14.39 1.59
N ILE A 88 -14.46 -14.71 0.30
CA ILE A 88 -13.86 -15.91 -0.28
C ILE A 88 -12.34 -15.85 -0.15
N PHE A 89 -11.74 -14.70 -0.45
CA PHE A 89 -10.30 -14.51 -0.31
C PHE A 89 -9.86 -14.69 1.16
N ILE A 90 -10.56 -14.08 2.11
CA ILE A 90 -10.26 -14.22 3.54
C ILE A 90 -10.31 -15.69 3.98
N LYS A 91 -11.35 -16.43 3.58
CA LYS A 91 -11.49 -17.86 3.88
C LYS A 91 -10.32 -18.70 3.33
N ILE A 92 -9.84 -18.38 2.12
CA ILE A 92 -8.69 -19.06 1.53
C ILE A 92 -7.41 -18.80 2.33
N ILE A 93 -7.17 -17.54 2.71
CA ILE A 93 -6.00 -17.16 3.52
C ILE A 93 -6.04 -17.82 4.90
N MET A 94 -7.22 -17.88 5.53
CA MET A 94 -7.41 -18.60 6.79
C MET A 94 -7.15 -20.12 6.64
N ALA A 95 -7.62 -20.73 5.56
CA ALA A 95 -7.39 -22.16 5.30
C ALA A 95 -5.92 -22.52 5.00
N LEU A 96 -5.11 -21.53 4.61
CA LEU A 96 -3.67 -21.65 4.42
C LEU A 96 -2.85 -21.24 5.66
N ASP A 97 -3.53 -20.95 6.77
CA ASP A 97 -2.90 -20.52 8.03
C ASP A 97 -2.07 -19.23 7.89
N LEU A 98 -2.54 -18.32 7.03
CA LEU A 98 -1.89 -17.04 6.74
C LEU A 98 -2.66 -15.84 7.32
N ALA A 99 -3.59 -16.10 8.25
CA ALA A 99 -4.46 -15.07 8.81
C ALA A 99 -3.68 -13.98 9.57
N ASP A 100 -2.58 -14.34 10.24
CA ASP A 100 -1.75 -13.40 11.02
C ASP A 100 -1.12 -12.30 10.14
N ASN A 101 -0.97 -12.55 8.84
CA ASN A 101 -0.46 -11.55 7.90
C ASN A 101 -1.42 -10.36 7.72
N PHE A 102 -2.70 -10.49 8.11
CA PHE A 102 -3.63 -9.38 8.06
C PHE A 102 -3.25 -8.25 9.01
N ASP A 103 -2.61 -8.53 10.14
CA ASP A 103 -2.15 -7.49 11.07
C ASP A 103 -1.00 -6.66 10.47
N ALA A 104 -0.17 -7.28 9.63
CA ALA A 104 0.86 -6.57 8.88
C ALA A 104 0.26 -5.73 7.73
N LEU A 105 -0.81 -6.23 7.10
CA LEU A 105 -1.50 -5.54 6.00
C LEU A 105 -2.34 -4.35 6.51
N LEU A 106 -3.06 -4.53 7.61
CA LEU A 106 -4.00 -3.57 8.21
C LEU A 106 -3.79 -3.54 9.73
N PRO A 107 -2.77 -2.83 10.21
CA PRO A 107 -2.42 -2.80 11.64
C PRO A 107 -3.51 -2.13 12.48
N ASP A 108 -3.64 -2.57 13.74
CA ASP A 108 -4.61 -1.99 14.66
C ASP A 108 -4.32 -0.51 14.97
N MET A 109 -5.31 0.32 14.67
CA MET A 109 -5.29 1.77 14.89
C MET A 109 -5.46 2.16 16.36
N SER A 110 -5.65 1.22 17.27
CA SER A 110 -5.74 1.45 18.72
C SER A 110 -4.38 1.80 19.34
N ASN A 111 -3.27 1.32 18.78
CA ASN A 111 -1.92 1.45 19.35
C ASN A 111 -1.22 2.79 19.04
N ARG A 112 -1.83 3.67 18.23
CA ARG A 112 -1.23 4.97 17.88
C ARG A 112 -1.23 5.94 19.06
N PRO A 113 -0.20 6.79 19.23
CA PRO A 113 -0.13 7.79 20.31
C PRO A 113 -1.37 8.69 20.43
N SER A 114 -1.98 9.04 19.29
CA SER A 114 -3.19 9.87 19.25
C SER A 114 -4.45 9.15 19.73
N ALA A 115 -4.49 7.82 19.72
CA ALA A 115 -5.63 7.04 20.20
C ALA A 115 -5.74 7.09 21.73
N TYR A 116 -4.63 7.17 22.46
CA TYR A 116 -4.64 7.34 23.92
C TYR A 116 -5.39 8.62 24.33
N LEU A 117 -5.15 9.73 23.62
CA LEU A 117 -5.84 11.01 23.86
C LEU A 117 -7.34 10.93 23.51
N ALA A 118 -7.69 10.23 22.44
CA ALA A 118 -9.09 10.05 22.04
C ALA A 118 -9.86 9.16 23.05
N LYS A 119 -9.21 8.14 23.61
CA LYS A 119 -9.78 7.24 24.63
C LYS A 119 -10.03 7.99 25.95
N GLN A 120 -9.08 8.82 26.39
CA GLN A 120 -9.26 9.67 27.58
C GLN A 120 -10.40 10.68 27.45
N LYS A 121 -10.59 11.24 26.24
CA LYS A 121 -11.65 12.22 25.96
C LYS A 121 -13.01 11.58 25.65
N GLY A 122 -13.08 10.25 25.52
CA GLY A 122 -14.30 9.53 25.11
C GLY A 122 -14.79 9.82 23.69
N THR A 123 -14.05 10.62 22.90
CA THR A 123 -14.46 11.07 21.57
C THR A 123 -13.72 10.30 20.49
N VAL A 124 -14.33 9.23 19.97
CA VAL A 124 -13.85 8.55 18.77
C VAL A 124 -14.59 9.09 17.54
N ARG A 125 -13.84 9.60 16.56
CA ARG A 125 -14.43 10.08 15.30
C ARG A 125 -14.93 8.88 14.48
N LYS A 126 -16.24 8.79 14.26
CA LYS A 126 -16.87 7.78 13.37
C LYS A 126 -16.92 8.19 11.90
N ARG A 127 -16.84 9.49 11.62
CA ARG A 127 -16.87 10.06 10.26
C ARG A 127 -16.09 11.36 10.22
N VAL A 128 -15.36 11.60 9.14
CA VAL A 128 -14.74 12.89 8.85
C VAL A 128 -15.63 13.66 7.89
N ARG A 129 -15.95 14.92 8.24
CA ARG A 129 -16.60 15.87 7.33
C ARG A 129 -15.58 16.92 6.92
N LYS A 130 -15.38 17.12 5.61
CA LYS A 130 -14.57 18.25 5.12
C LYS A 130 -15.41 19.52 5.22
N LYS A 131 -14.92 20.52 5.94
CA LYS A 131 -15.56 21.85 5.98
C LYS A 131 -15.28 22.52 4.63
N LYS A 132 -16.31 23.00 3.93
CA LYS A 132 -16.11 23.81 2.72
C LYS A 132 -15.34 25.07 3.13
N VAL A 133 -14.15 25.26 2.57
CA VAL A 133 -13.40 26.51 2.71
C VAL A 133 -14.16 27.55 1.90
N GLN A 134 -14.75 28.54 2.58
CA GLN A 134 -15.36 29.67 1.90
C GLN A 134 -14.24 30.48 1.23
N PRO A 135 -14.35 30.83 -0.07
CA PRO A 135 -13.28 31.51 -0.81
C PRO A 135 -13.06 32.99 -0.42
N GLY A 136 -13.58 33.45 0.73
CA GLY A 136 -13.61 34.87 1.09
C GLY A 136 -12.84 35.28 2.35
N ASN A 137 -12.15 34.38 3.06
CA ASN A 137 -11.47 34.74 4.31
C ASN A 137 -10.08 34.10 4.46
N ARG A 138 -9.21 34.29 3.45
CA ARG A 138 -7.77 34.02 3.57
C ARG A 138 -6.99 35.33 3.64
N THR A 139 -7.16 36.08 4.72
CA THR A 139 -6.12 36.99 5.22
C THR A 139 -5.47 36.30 6.42
N PHE A 140 -4.67 35.28 6.11
CA PHE A 140 -3.69 34.78 7.07
C PHE A 140 -2.57 35.82 7.16
N LYS A 141 -2.69 36.76 8.10
CA LYS A 141 -1.60 37.66 8.46
C LYS A 141 -0.77 36.99 9.55
N TRP A 142 0.49 36.70 9.24
CA TRP A 142 1.50 36.36 10.24
C TRP A 142 2.33 37.62 10.50
N GLY A 143 2.44 38.00 11.77
CA GLY A 143 3.15 39.21 12.20
C GLY A 143 2.26 40.46 12.12
N ASP A 144 2.02 41.08 13.26
CA ASP A 144 1.72 42.51 13.33
C ASP A 144 3.05 43.21 13.64
N GLU A 145 3.82 43.48 12.60
CA GLU A 145 4.87 44.52 12.50
C GLU A 145 5.25 44.72 11.03
#